data_AF-A0A225MLA2-F1
#
_entry.id   AF-A0A225MLA2-F1
#
_cell.length_a   1.000
_cell.length_b   1.000
_cell.length_c   1.000
_cell.angle_alpha   90.00
_cell.angle_beta   90.00
_cell.angle_gamma   90.00
#
_symmetry.space_group_name_H-M   'P 1'
#
loop_
_entity.id
_entity.type
_entity.pdbx_description
1 polymer ?
#
loop_
_entity_poly.entity_id
_entity_poly.type
_entity_poly.pdbx_seq_one_letter_code
_entity_poly.pdbx_strand_id
1 'polypeptide(L)'
;MCDSYIPARRRILCTDYTFIYDGGILMDLTGSPLYHATSVSLAPDSIIEPGNFGRILNDYSHPMDAHSYMMLARELLFEQVRLTSYPQLPTRLKSCFAFVGNDAAKRGFPVMGRYMILYRVEMINPTAMRHYGDFTLLEAPQGGQWMGATRDRAERYWAGQQGYITELVTASPLRIAERVHVDDLPSSPLL
;
A
#
# COMPACT_ATOMS: atom_id res chain seq x y z
N MET A 1 -41.87 -9.97 -10.57
CA MET A 1 -40.82 -9.41 -11.45
C MET A 1 -40.47 -8.04 -10.91
N CYS A 2 -39.45 -7.96 -10.05
CA CYS A 2 -38.89 -6.69 -9.59
C CYS A 2 -37.52 -6.56 -10.24
N ASP A 3 -37.43 -5.68 -11.22
CA ASP A 3 -36.17 -5.21 -11.77
C ASP A 3 -35.46 -4.38 -10.69
N SER A 4 -34.40 -4.95 -10.12
CA SER A 4 -33.45 -4.20 -9.29
C SER A 4 -32.56 -3.39 -10.22
N TYR A 5 -32.88 -2.10 -10.35
CA TYR A 5 -32.03 -1.08 -10.95
C TYR A 5 -30.71 -0.99 -10.19
N ILE A 6 -29.62 -1.52 -10.79
CA ILE A 6 -28.25 -1.31 -10.33
C ILE A 6 -27.75 -0.03 -11.02
N PRO A 7 -27.51 1.09 -10.32
CA PRO A 7 -27.02 2.29 -10.98
C PRO A 7 -25.59 2.06 -11.49
N ALA A 8 -25.33 2.49 -12.71
CA ALA A 8 -24.03 2.40 -13.35
C ALA A 8 -22.92 3.06 -12.51
N ARG A 9 -21.83 2.32 -12.30
CA ARG A 9 -20.59 2.78 -11.66
C ARG A 9 -20.02 3.99 -12.42
N ARG A 10 -20.27 5.21 -11.93
CA ARG A 10 -19.62 6.41 -12.45
C ARG A 10 -18.20 6.49 -11.87
N ARG A 11 -17.21 6.03 -12.65
CA ARG A 11 -15.80 6.38 -12.41
C ARG A 11 -15.66 7.89 -12.62
N ILE A 12 -15.47 8.63 -11.54
CA ILE A 12 -15.04 10.02 -11.61
C ILE A 12 -13.52 10.01 -11.58
N LEU A 13 -12.90 10.24 -12.74
CA LEU A 13 -11.49 10.61 -12.82
C LEU A 13 -11.39 12.05 -12.30
N CYS A 14 -10.75 12.25 -11.15
CA CYS A 14 -10.44 13.59 -10.66
C CYS A 14 -9.00 13.58 -10.11
N THR A 15 -8.19 14.48 -10.66
CA THR A 15 -6.74 14.53 -10.53
C THR A 15 -6.22 15.19 -9.26
N ASP A 16 -7.07 15.73 -8.39
CA ASP A 16 -6.59 16.54 -7.26
C ASP A 16 -7.18 16.18 -5.88
N TYR A 17 -8.07 15.18 -5.79
CA TYR A 17 -8.63 14.75 -4.51
C TYR A 17 -8.90 13.24 -4.50
N THR A 18 -8.38 12.54 -3.48
CA THR A 18 -8.65 11.11 -3.28
C THR A 18 -10.00 10.94 -2.59
N PHE A 19 -11.09 10.84 -3.37
CA PHE A 19 -12.38 10.41 -2.85
C PHE A 19 -12.58 8.92 -3.12
N ILE A 20 -12.73 8.11 -2.07
CA ILE A 20 -13.10 6.69 -2.15
C ILE A 20 -14.53 6.55 -1.63
N TYR A 21 -15.40 5.92 -2.43
CA TYR A 21 -16.81 5.69 -2.12
C TYR A 21 -17.11 4.19 -2.03
N ASP A 22 -17.54 3.74 -0.85
CA ASP A 22 -18.58 2.72 -0.65
C ASP A 22 -19.10 2.81 0.81
N GLY A 23 -20.11 3.65 1.05
CA GLY A 23 -20.90 3.68 2.30
C GLY A 23 -20.21 4.12 3.61
N GLY A 24 -18.92 4.45 3.61
CA GLY A 24 -18.15 4.89 4.78
C GLY A 24 -17.67 6.35 4.70
N ILE A 25 -17.37 6.95 5.85
CA ILE A 25 -16.93 8.34 6.02
C ILE A 25 -15.76 8.68 5.07
N LEU A 26 -15.87 9.82 4.37
CA LEU A 26 -14.78 10.41 3.60
C LEU A 26 -13.66 10.82 4.55
N MET A 27 -12.57 10.07 4.60
CA MET A 27 -11.36 10.51 5.28
C MET A 27 -10.46 11.22 4.27
N ASP A 28 -10.30 12.53 4.44
CA ASP A 28 -9.21 13.24 3.81
C ASP A 28 -7.90 12.77 4.46
N LEU A 29 -7.15 11.94 3.73
CA LEU A 29 -5.84 11.48 4.17
C LEU A 29 -4.75 12.52 3.91
N THR A 30 -5.08 13.64 3.26
CA THR A 30 -4.16 14.74 3.00
C THR A 30 -3.69 15.34 4.33
N GLY A 31 -2.39 15.34 4.55
CA GLY A 31 -1.79 15.83 5.81
C GLY A 31 -1.65 14.77 6.90
N SER A 32 -2.12 13.55 6.71
CA SER A 32 -1.77 12.44 7.60
C SER A 32 -0.26 12.17 7.54
N PRO A 33 0.42 11.95 8.69
CA PRO A 33 1.84 11.63 8.68
C PRO A 33 2.10 10.30 7.96
N LEU A 34 3.20 10.21 7.22
CA LEU A 34 3.60 9.02 6.48
C LEU A 34 4.75 8.32 7.18
N TYR A 35 4.71 6.98 7.21
CA TYR A 35 5.73 6.17 7.87
C TYR A 35 6.29 5.08 6.95
N HIS A 36 7.61 5.05 6.77
CA HIS A 36 8.30 4.03 6.00
C HIS A 36 9.09 3.09 6.91
N ALA A 37 9.01 1.78 6.64
CA ALA A 37 9.76 0.76 7.34
C ALA A 37 10.86 0.19 6.45
N THR A 38 12.11 0.17 6.94
CA THR A 38 13.25 -0.41 6.22
C THR A 38 14.26 -1.01 7.19
N SER A 39 15.04 -2.00 6.75
CA SER A 39 16.11 -2.61 7.55
C SER A 39 17.43 -1.82 7.50
N VAL A 40 17.50 -0.77 6.67
CA VAL A 40 18.69 0.07 6.51
C VAL A 40 18.60 1.28 7.41
N SER A 41 19.66 1.58 8.16
CA SER A 41 19.75 2.81 8.93
C SER A 41 19.99 3.99 7.99
N LEU A 42 19.02 4.92 7.95
CA LEU A 42 19.05 6.13 7.15
C LEU A 42 19.13 7.38 8.05
N ALA A 43 19.87 8.38 7.61
CA ALA A 43 19.93 9.70 8.25
C ALA A 43 18.75 10.58 7.79
N PRO A 44 18.39 11.63 8.56
CA PRO A 44 17.51 12.69 8.06
C PRO A 44 17.95 13.20 6.68
N ASP A 45 16.99 13.57 5.85
CA ASP A 45 17.15 14.01 4.46
C ASP A 45 17.65 12.95 3.47
N SER A 46 17.89 11.71 3.91
CA SER A 46 18.12 10.59 2.98
C SER A 46 16.90 10.40 2.07
N ILE A 47 17.17 10.07 0.81
CA ILE A 47 16.13 9.84 -0.21
C ILE A 47 16.00 8.34 -0.48
N ILE A 48 14.77 7.84 -0.38
CA ILE A 48 14.38 6.49 -0.79
C ILE A 48 13.80 6.59 -2.19
N GLU A 49 14.51 6.01 -3.15
CA GLU A 49 14.08 5.95 -4.53
C GLU A 49 13.04 4.83 -4.77
N PRO A 50 12.03 5.07 -5.63
CA PRO A 50 11.03 4.07 -5.96
C PRO A 50 11.63 2.81 -6.62
N GLY A 51 10.99 1.66 -6.38
CA GLY A 51 11.27 0.42 -7.12
C GLY A 51 12.30 -0.52 -6.50
N ASN A 52 12.82 -0.21 -5.30
CA ASN A 52 13.66 -1.15 -4.58
C ASN A 52 12.97 -2.51 -4.33
N PHE A 53 11.66 -2.51 -4.07
CA PHE A 53 10.89 -3.74 -3.88
C PHE A 53 10.82 -4.59 -5.16
N GLY A 54 10.52 -3.99 -6.31
CA GLY A 54 10.54 -4.71 -7.59
C GLY A 54 11.93 -5.24 -7.95
N ARG A 55 12.99 -4.50 -7.61
CA ARG A 55 14.38 -4.98 -7.76
C ARG A 55 14.62 -6.25 -6.93
N ILE A 56 14.23 -6.26 -5.65
CA ILE A 56 14.35 -7.44 -4.78
C ILE A 56 13.55 -8.63 -5.32
N LEU A 57 12.32 -8.40 -5.81
CA LEU A 57 11.51 -9.46 -6.40
C LEU A 57 12.11 -10.05 -7.67
N ASN A 58 12.80 -9.24 -8.49
CA ASN A 58 13.51 -9.75 -9.66
C ASN A 58 14.66 -10.68 -9.26
N ASP A 59 15.30 -10.45 -8.11
CA ASP A 59 16.35 -11.33 -7.59
C ASP A 59 15.79 -12.70 -7.14
N TYR A 60 14.47 -12.82 -6.89
CA TYR A 60 13.81 -14.10 -6.59
C TYR A 60 13.66 -15.03 -7.81
N SER A 61 14.14 -14.63 -8.99
CA SER A 61 14.19 -15.49 -10.19
C SER A 61 15.27 -16.59 -10.12
N HIS A 62 16.16 -16.54 -9.14
CA HIS A 62 17.17 -17.57 -8.82
C HIS A 62 16.66 -18.57 -7.77
N PRO A 63 17.23 -19.79 -7.63
CA PRO A 63 16.69 -20.80 -6.71
C PRO A 63 16.63 -20.28 -5.27
N MET A 64 15.41 -19.94 -4.84
CA MET A 64 15.06 -19.44 -3.52
C MET A 64 14.07 -20.39 -2.84
N ASP A 65 13.74 -20.11 -1.57
CA ASP A 65 12.70 -20.86 -0.86
C ASP A 65 11.30 -20.62 -1.46
N ALA A 66 10.35 -21.49 -1.07
CA ALA A 66 8.98 -21.41 -1.54
C ALA A 66 8.28 -20.09 -1.15
N HIS A 67 8.70 -19.43 -0.06
CA HIS A 67 8.09 -18.20 0.41
C HIS A 67 8.36 -17.04 -0.57
N SER A 68 9.60 -16.90 -1.04
CA SER A 68 9.99 -15.90 -2.04
C SER A 68 9.21 -16.06 -3.35
N TYR A 69 9.02 -17.29 -3.84
CA TYR A 69 8.21 -17.54 -5.04
C TYR A 69 6.73 -17.18 -4.86
N MET A 70 6.15 -17.49 -3.71
CA MET A 70 4.76 -17.14 -3.41
C MET A 70 4.56 -15.62 -3.31
N MET A 71 5.55 -14.90 -2.79
CA MET A 71 5.55 -13.43 -2.75
C MET A 71 5.60 -12.85 -4.18
N LEU A 72 6.52 -13.34 -5.02
CA LEU A 72 6.60 -12.92 -6.42
C LEU A 72 5.29 -13.20 -7.17
N ALA A 73 4.73 -14.41 -7.04
CA ALA A 73 3.48 -14.79 -7.68
C ALA A 73 2.31 -13.88 -7.24
N ARG A 74 2.24 -13.52 -5.95
CA ARG A 74 1.23 -12.58 -5.44
C ARG A 74 1.37 -11.23 -6.13
N GLU A 75 2.57 -10.66 -6.17
CA GLU A 75 2.80 -9.33 -6.73
C GLU A 75 2.55 -9.29 -8.24
N LEU A 76 2.86 -10.37 -8.97
CA LEU A 76 2.50 -10.50 -10.39
C LEU A 76 0.99 -10.54 -10.61
N LEU A 77 0.22 -11.21 -9.74
CA LEU A 77 -1.24 -11.19 -9.80
C LEU A 77 -1.81 -9.80 -9.49
N PHE A 78 -1.26 -9.12 -8.48
CA PHE A 78 -1.63 -7.74 -8.18
C PHE A 78 -1.35 -6.81 -9.36
N GLU A 79 -0.18 -6.92 -9.99
CA GLU A 79 0.16 -6.12 -11.17
C GLU A 79 -0.71 -6.47 -12.38
N GLN A 80 -1.06 -7.74 -12.59
CA GLN A 80 -1.99 -8.15 -13.65
C GLN A 80 -3.36 -7.49 -13.49
N VAL A 81 -3.91 -7.49 -12.28
CA VAL A 81 -5.19 -6.81 -11.97
C VAL A 81 -5.06 -5.30 -12.18
N ARG A 82 -3.98 -4.68 -11.71
CA ARG A 82 -3.73 -3.25 -11.93
C ARG A 82 -3.72 -2.90 -13.42
N LEU A 83 -2.95 -3.62 -14.22
CA LEU A 83 -2.84 -3.39 -15.67
C LEU A 83 -4.19 -3.54 -16.38
N THR A 84 -5.01 -4.50 -15.96
CA THR A 84 -6.29 -4.82 -16.60
C THR A 84 -7.39 -3.83 -16.19
N SER A 85 -7.49 -3.53 -14.90
CA SER A 85 -8.65 -2.86 -14.31
C SER A 85 -8.35 -1.42 -13.85
N TYR A 86 -7.10 -1.11 -13.48
CA TYR A 86 -6.69 0.17 -12.88
C TYR A 86 -5.36 0.73 -13.46
N PRO A 87 -5.20 0.80 -14.80
CA PRO A 87 -3.91 1.09 -15.44
C PRO A 87 -3.33 2.47 -15.08
N GLN A 88 -4.16 3.40 -14.63
CA GLN A 88 -3.79 4.75 -14.20
C GLN A 88 -3.15 4.82 -12.80
N LEU A 89 -3.22 3.76 -12.00
CA LEU A 89 -2.62 3.69 -10.67
C LEU A 89 -1.13 3.31 -10.75
N PRO A 90 -0.28 3.71 -9.79
CA PRO A 90 1.13 3.36 -9.80
C PRO A 90 1.34 1.84 -9.64
N THR A 91 2.39 1.30 -10.27
CA THR A 91 2.79 -0.10 -10.05
C THR A 91 3.52 -0.23 -8.73
N ARG A 92 3.20 -1.26 -7.93
CA ARG A 92 3.94 -1.58 -6.69
C ARG A 92 5.42 -1.87 -6.97
N LEU A 93 5.73 -2.46 -8.13
CA LEU A 93 7.09 -2.87 -8.49
C LEU A 93 8.06 -1.70 -8.72
N LYS A 94 7.54 -0.48 -8.98
CA LYS A 94 8.33 0.73 -9.21
C LYS A 94 7.93 1.88 -8.28
N SER A 95 7.41 1.56 -7.11
CA SER A 95 6.92 2.54 -6.14
C SER A 95 7.72 2.53 -4.84
N CYS A 96 7.51 3.58 -4.06
CA CYS A 96 7.75 3.62 -2.62
C CYS A 96 6.46 3.32 -1.85
N PHE A 97 6.63 2.90 -0.59
CA PHE A 97 5.55 2.49 0.30
C PHE A 97 5.62 3.26 1.62
N ALA A 98 4.48 3.63 2.17
CA ALA A 98 4.40 4.18 3.53
C ALA A 98 3.06 3.84 4.19
N PHE A 99 3.05 3.61 5.50
CA PHE A 99 1.80 3.60 6.27
C PHE A 99 1.27 5.02 6.43
N VAL A 100 -0.05 5.17 6.38
CA VAL A 100 -0.73 6.47 6.44
C VAL A 100 -1.35 6.66 7.82
N GLY A 101 -0.80 7.60 8.58
CA GLY A 101 -1.23 7.91 9.93
C GLY A 101 -0.60 7.00 11.00
N ASN A 102 -0.71 7.44 12.24
CA ASN A 102 -0.12 6.77 13.39
C ASN A 102 -0.70 5.36 13.59
N ASP A 103 -2.01 5.22 13.41
CA ASP A 103 -2.70 3.96 13.65
C ASP A 103 -2.29 2.87 12.65
N ALA A 104 -2.17 3.22 11.37
CA ALA A 104 -1.69 2.29 10.36
C ALA A 104 -0.23 1.89 10.65
N ALA A 105 0.62 2.84 11.05
CA ALA A 105 2.00 2.55 11.42
C ALA A 105 2.10 1.64 12.67
N LYS A 106 1.32 1.92 13.72
CA LYS A 106 1.26 1.10 14.94
C LYS A 106 0.85 -0.34 14.67
N ARG A 107 -0.10 -0.54 13.75
CA ARG A 107 -0.62 -1.87 13.41
C ARG A 107 0.24 -2.60 12.37
N GLY A 108 0.73 -1.88 11.36
CA GLY A 108 1.49 -2.44 10.24
C GLY A 108 2.95 -2.69 10.56
N PHE A 109 3.61 -1.82 11.33
CA PHE A 109 5.04 -1.97 11.59
C PHE A 109 5.42 -3.28 12.30
N PRO A 110 4.71 -3.76 13.34
CA PRO A 110 5.06 -5.00 14.02
C PRO A 110 5.07 -6.25 13.11
N VAL A 111 4.31 -6.24 12.01
CA VAL A 111 4.25 -7.39 11.07
C VAL A 111 5.31 -7.32 9.95
N MET A 112 6.09 -6.25 9.86
CA MET A 112 7.13 -6.08 8.84
C MET A 112 8.42 -6.87 9.13
N GLY A 113 8.59 -7.36 10.36
CA GLY A 113 9.73 -8.18 10.78
C GLY A 113 10.65 -7.50 11.80
N ARG A 114 11.44 -8.32 12.49
CA ARG A 114 12.18 -7.94 13.72
C ARG A 114 13.24 -6.85 13.53
N TYR A 115 13.84 -6.75 12.34
CA TYR A 115 14.99 -5.87 12.08
C TYR A 115 14.62 -4.59 11.34
N MET A 116 13.33 -4.27 11.27
CA MET A 116 12.86 -3.06 10.62
C MET A 116 13.04 -1.85 11.54
N ILE A 117 13.32 -0.70 10.92
CA ILE A 117 13.40 0.62 11.54
C ILE A 117 12.29 1.46 10.91
N LEU A 118 11.52 2.14 11.76
CA LEU A 118 10.44 3.01 11.34
C LEU A 118 10.94 4.46 11.20
N TYR A 119 10.56 5.10 10.11
CA TYR A 119 10.87 6.50 9.83
C TYR A 119 9.60 7.27 9.50
N ARG A 120 9.48 8.50 10.01
CA ARG A 120 8.55 9.46 9.43
C ARG A 120 9.14 9.98 8.12
N VAL A 121 8.33 10.05 7.09
CA VAL A 121 8.76 10.40 5.74
C VAL A 121 7.85 11.43 5.10
N GLU A 122 8.37 12.08 4.06
CA GLU A 122 7.62 13.00 3.23
C GLU A 122 7.77 12.63 1.75
N MET A 123 6.71 12.82 0.96
CA MET A 123 6.81 12.70 -0.49
C MET A 123 7.58 13.91 -1.04
N ILE A 124 8.62 13.64 -1.84
CA ILE A 124 9.36 14.71 -2.54
C ILE A 124 8.51 15.34 -3.65
N ASN A 125 7.75 14.53 -4.38
CA ASN A 125 6.81 14.99 -5.40
C ASN A 125 5.36 14.73 -4.96
N PRO A 126 4.65 15.74 -4.40
CA PRO A 126 3.28 15.56 -3.89
C PRO A 126 2.24 15.27 -4.98
N THR A 127 2.55 15.55 -6.26
CA THR A 127 1.65 15.32 -7.40
C THR A 127 1.93 14.00 -8.14
N ALA A 128 2.91 13.22 -7.68
CA ALA A 128 3.20 11.91 -8.26
C ALA A 128 1.99 10.96 -8.15
N MET A 129 1.88 10.03 -9.10
CA MET A 129 0.87 8.96 -9.05
C MET A 129 0.92 8.23 -7.71
N ARG A 130 -0.25 8.09 -7.08
CA ARG A 130 -0.40 7.45 -5.78
C ARG A 130 -1.67 6.59 -5.71
N HIS A 131 -1.63 5.62 -4.83
CA HIS A 131 -2.76 4.78 -4.48
C HIS A 131 -2.74 4.52 -2.97
N TYR A 132 -3.93 4.51 -2.37
CA TYR A 132 -4.14 4.11 -1.00
C TYR A 132 -4.84 2.75 -0.99
N GLY A 133 -4.20 1.74 -0.42
CA GLY A 133 -4.72 0.39 -0.31
C GLY A 133 -4.69 -0.09 1.14
N ASP A 134 -5.43 -1.17 1.42
CA ASP A 134 -5.33 -1.86 2.70
C ASP A 134 -4.19 -2.89 2.65
N PHE A 135 -3.15 -2.66 3.44
CA PHE A 135 -1.99 -3.54 3.57
C PHE A 135 -2.39 -4.97 3.96
N THR A 136 -3.46 -5.16 4.74
CA THR A 136 -3.89 -6.49 5.15
C THR A 136 -4.32 -7.35 3.96
N LEU A 137 -4.72 -6.76 2.84
CA LEU A 137 -5.08 -7.49 1.63
C LEU A 137 -3.87 -8.15 0.94
N LEU A 138 -2.64 -7.78 1.31
CA LEU A 138 -1.40 -8.37 0.80
C LEU A 138 -1.02 -9.67 1.52
N GLU A 139 -1.65 -9.99 2.65
CA GLU A 139 -1.38 -11.24 3.37
C GLU A 139 -1.80 -12.46 2.53
N ALA A 140 -1.16 -13.59 2.79
CA ALA A 140 -1.53 -14.84 2.12
C ALA A 140 -3.01 -15.18 2.44
N PRO A 141 -3.82 -15.58 1.44
CA PRO A 141 -5.16 -16.07 1.70
C PRO A 141 -5.12 -17.34 2.56
N GLN A 142 -6.03 -17.41 3.53
CA GLN A 142 -6.19 -18.58 4.39
C GLN A 142 -7.16 -19.56 3.72
N GLY A 143 -6.67 -20.74 3.33
CA GLY A 143 -7.47 -21.78 2.68
C GLY A 143 -7.94 -21.43 1.25
N GLY A 144 -8.63 -22.38 0.61
CA GLY A 144 -9.21 -22.23 -0.72
C GLY A 144 -8.20 -22.28 -1.89
N GLN A 145 -8.68 -21.96 -3.10
CA GLN A 145 -7.83 -21.87 -4.28
C GLN A 145 -7.04 -20.55 -4.23
N TRP A 146 -5.74 -20.66 -3.91
CA TRP A 146 -4.84 -19.52 -3.70
C TRP A 146 -4.90 -18.47 -4.82
N MET A 147 -4.92 -18.90 -6.09
CA MET A 147 -4.97 -18.01 -7.25
C MET A 147 -6.22 -17.13 -7.29
N GLY A 148 -7.40 -17.73 -7.09
CA GLY A 148 -8.69 -17.02 -7.10
C GLY A 148 -8.78 -16.05 -5.93
N ALA A 149 -8.48 -16.52 -4.73
CA ALA A 149 -8.51 -15.68 -3.52
C ALA A 149 -7.52 -14.51 -3.60
N THR A 150 -6.33 -14.71 -4.17
CA THR A 150 -5.33 -13.65 -4.36
C THR A 150 -5.80 -12.61 -5.38
N ARG A 151 -6.44 -13.05 -6.47
CA ARG A 151 -7.03 -12.13 -7.46
C ARG A 151 -8.14 -11.27 -6.84
N ASP A 152 -9.02 -11.87 -6.03
CA ASP A 152 -10.09 -11.13 -5.35
C ASP A 152 -9.55 -10.13 -4.33
N ARG A 153 -8.43 -10.44 -3.66
CA ARG A 153 -7.72 -9.49 -2.79
C ARG A 153 -7.10 -8.36 -3.60
N ALA A 154 -6.47 -8.66 -4.74
CA ALA A 154 -5.89 -7.65 -5.62
C ALA A 154 -6.94 -6.67 -6.17
N GLU A 155 -8.11 -7.17 -6.57
CA GLU A 155 -9.23 -6.33 -7.03
C GLU A 155 -9.69 -5.37 -5.93
N ARG A 156 -9.89 -5.87 -4.70
CA ARG A 156 -10.28 -5.04 -3.55
C ARG A 156 -9.21 -4.02 -3.19
N TYR A 157 -7.94 -4.43 -3.22
CA TYR A 157 -6.81 -3.55 -2.96
C TYR A 157 -6.80 -2.38 -3.94
N TRP A 158 -6.79 -2.66 -5.25
CA TRP A 158 -6.74 -1.61 -6.28
C TRP A 158 -8.02 -0.79 -6.43
N ALA A 159 -9.17 -1.34 -6.02
CA ALA A 159 -10.40 -0.57 -5.87
C ALA A 159 -10.31 0.48 -4.74
N GLY A 160 -9.25 0.44 -3.92
CA GLY A 160 -9.07 1.34 -2.78
C GLY A 160 -10.00 0.96 -1.63
N GLN A 161 -10.39 -0.32 -1.51
CA GLN A 161 -11.21 -0.74 -0.38
C GLN A 161 -10.53 -0.33 0.92
N GLN A 162 -11.24 0.46 1.73
CA GLN A 162 -10.74 0.87 3.03
C GLN A 162 -10.58 -0.34 3.93
N GLY A 163 -9.56 -0.28 4.78
CA GLY A 163 -9.30 -1.33 5.72
C GLY A 163 -8.45 -0.87 6.87
N TYR A 164 -7.91 -1.84 7.59
CA TYR A 164 -7.41 -1.62 8.94
C TYR A 164 -6.02 -0.98 8.97
N ILE A 165 -5.23 -1.20 7.92
CA ILE A 165 -3.84 -0.72 7.81
C ILE A 165 -3.68 -0.04 6.45
N THR A 166 -3.92 1.26 6.40
CA THR A 166 -3.78 2.03 5.16
C THR A 166 -2.31 2.18 4.76
N GLU A 167 -1.98 1.69 3.56
CA GLU A 167 -0.70 1.87 2.89
C GLU A 167 -0.85 2.84 1.71
N LEU A 168 0.09 3.76 1.60
CA LEU A 168 0.36 4.58 0.42
C LEU A 168 1.34 3.84 -0.48
N VAL A 169 0.98 3.65 -1.75
CA VAL A 169 1.88 3.30 -2.86
C VAL A 169 2.07 4.53 -3.73
N THR A 170 3.30 4.97 -3.93
CA THR A 170 3.57 6.21 -4.70
C THR A 170 4.78 6.09 -5.61
N ALA A 171 4.69 6.73 -6.78
CA ALA A 171 5.81 6.90 -7.70
C ALA A 171 6.77 8.03 -7.26
N SER A 172 6.45 8.77 -6.19
CA SER A 172 7.36 9.76 -5.62
C SER A 172 8.47 9.08 -4.82
N PRO A 173 9.73 9.57 -4.91
CA PRO A 173 10.72 9.32 -3.88
C PRO A 173 10.23 9.80 -2.51
N LEU A 174 10.71 9.18 -1.45
CA LEU A 174 10.41 9.55 -0.06
C LEU A 174 11.66 10.11 0.61
N ARG A 175 11.53 11.26 1.28
CA ARG A 175 12.59 11.84 2.09
C ARG A 175 12.40 11.42 3.55
N ILE A 176 13.47 10.97 4.20
CA ILE A 176 13.49 10.71 5.63
C ILE A 176 13.39 12.02 6.40
N ALA A 177 12.34 12.21 7.19
CA ALA A 177 12.23 13.33 8.11
C ALA A 177 12.96 13.00 9.42
N GLU A 178 12.61 11.87 10.04
CA GLU A 178 13.22 11.41 11.29
C GLU A 178 13.00 9.92 11.53
N ARG A 179 13.85 9.33 12.35
CA ARG A 179 13.63 7.98 12.91
C ARG A 179 12.60 8.08 14.03
N VAL A 180 11.67 7.14 14.08
CA VAL A 180 10.64 7.06 15.13
C VAL A 180 10.62 5.67 15.77
N HIS A 181 10.27 5.61 17.05
CA HIS A 181 9.87 4.36 17.68
C HIS A 181 8.35 4.24 17.62
N VAL A 182 7.84 3.04 17.30
CA VAL A 182 6.40 2.81 17.13
C VAL A 182 5.61 3.08 18.41
N ASP A 183 6.22 2.84 19.57
CA ASP A 183 5.62 3.06 20.88
C ASP A 183 5.45 4.55 21.22
N ASP A 184 6.24 5.43 20.58
CA ASP A 184 6.19 6.88 20.78
C ASP A 184 5.12 7.56 19.91
N LEU A 185 4.49 6.82 18.99
CA LEU A 185 3.46 7.39 18.13
C LEU A 185 2.21 7.76 18.95
N PRO A 186 1.57 8.91 18.67
CA PRO A 186 0.30 9.25 19.32
C PRO A 186 -0.75 8.18 19.01
N SER A 187 -1.54 7.79 20.00
CA SER A 187 -2.78 7.06 19.73
C SER A 187 -3.76 8.03 19.07
N SER A 188 -4.45 7.62 18.00
CA SER A 188 -5.57 8.44 17.53
C SER A 188 -6.59 8.59 18.65
N PRO A 189 -7.21 9.78 18.81
CA PRO A 189 -8.41 9.88 19.63
C PRO A 189 -9.40 8.85 19.10
N LEU A 190 -9.94 8.03 20.00
CA LEU A 190 -10.99 7.07 19.67
C LEU A 190 -12.12 7.84 18.96
N LEU A 191 -12.30 7.60 17.67
CA LEU A 191 -13.47 8.03 16.91
C LEU A 191 -14.65 7.13 17.25
#